data_AF-A0A2M7ANE8-F1
#
_entry.id   AF-A0A2M7ANE8-F1
#
_cell.length_a   1.000
_cell.length_b   1.000
_cell.length_c   1.000
_cell.angle_alpha   90.00
_cell.angle_beta   90.00
_cell.angle_gamma   90.00
#
_symmetry.space_group_name_H-M   'P 1'
#
loop_
_entity.id
_entity.type
_entity.pdbx_description
1 polymer ?
#
loop_
_entity_poly.entity_id
_entity_poly.type
_entity_poly.pdbx_seq_one_letter_code
_entity_poly.pdbx_strand_id
1 'polypeptide(L)'
;VSIGQKTARLRQIIDRLEKYKAFDYTIVVAANASDPTSLQYIAPYAGVAIGEYFMDQGRDVLIVYDDLTKHAWAYRQISLLMRRPSGREAYPGDVFYLHSRLLERACKLSKECGGGSITALPIIETQAGDVSAYIPTNVISITDGQIFLESDLFYAGQRPAVNPGISVSRVGGAAQIKAMKKVAGKIRLDLAQYRELAAFAQFSTDLDPATKAQIDRGAHVTEILKQDQYKPMPVEEEVAILWVATNGYLDDLPLRLVRQFEESLLAELKRPKQKLLSEIKEKKEITAAIEKELRDKVLGFKEDFKKMFAAETESH
;
A
#
# COMPACT_ATOMS: atom_id res chain seq x y z
N VAL A 1 -17.00 1.84 3.87
CA VAL A 1 -18.14 0.98 4.26
C VAL A 1 -17.67 0.01 5.32
N SER A 2 -18.27 0.04 6.51
CA SER A 2 -17.96 -0.86 7.63
C SER A 2 -19.02 -1.96 7.71
N ILE A 3 -18.60 -3.23 7.69
CA ILE A 3 -19.45 -4.41 7.54
C ILE A 3 -19.12 -5.40 8.65
N GLY A 4 -20.09 -5.67 9.53
CA GLY A 4 -19.94 -6.64 10.62
C GLY A 4 -18.88 -6.25 11.66
N GLN A 5 -18.44 -4.99 11.69
CA GLN A 5 -17.45 -4.51 12.65
C GLN A 5 -18.11 -4.19 14.00
N LYS A 6 -17.31 -4.22 15.08
CA LYS A 6 -17.76 -3.74 16.39
C LYS A 6 -17.89 -2.22 16.36
N THR A 7 -19.00 -1.69 16.89
CA THR A 7 -19.28 -0.25 16.94
C THR A 7 -18.14 0.55 17.59
N ALA A 8 -17.52 0.02 18.66
CA ALA A 8 -16.37 0.66 19.32
C ALA A 8 -15.15 0.82 18.40
N ARG A 9 -14.87 -0.18 17.54
CA ARG A 9 -13.77 -0.11 16.57
C ARG A 9 -14.06 0.93 15.49
N LEU A 10 -15.30 0.98 15.01
CA LEU A 10 -15.73 2.00 14.06
C LEU A 10 -15.61 3.41 14.65
N ARG A 11 -16.01 3.62 15.91
CA ARG A 11 -15.87 4.92 16.55
C ARG A 11 -14.41 5.38 16.61
N GLN A 12 -13.48 4.49 16.98
CA GLN A 12 -12.05 4.80 16.97
C GLN A 12 -11.52 5.21 15.59
N ILE A 13 -12.05 4.63 14.51
CA ILE A 13 -11.70 5.03 13.14
C ILE A 13 -12.23 6.43 12.85
N ILE A 14 -13.48 6.72 13.20
CA ILE A 14 -14.09 8.04 13.02
C ILE A 14 -13.31 9.09 13.83
N ASP A 15 -12.99 8.82 15.10
CA ASP A 15 -12.16 9.70 15.94
C ASP A 15 -10.81 10.03 15.27
N ARG A 16 -10.18 9.04 14.63
CA ARG A 16 -8.92 9.24 13.90
C ARG A 16 -9.12 10.09 12.65
N LEU A 17 -10.18 9.85 11.88
CA LEU A 17 -10.50 10.67 10.70
C LEU A 17 -10.79 12.13 11.10
N GLU A 18 -11.51 12.35 12.20
CA GLU A 18 -11.74 13.69 12.76
C GLU A 18 -10.41 14.34 13.20
N LYS A 19 -9.58 13.61 13.96
CA LYS A 19 -8.28 14.08 14.43
C LYS A 19 -7.35 14.53 13.29
N TYR A 20 -7.35 13.79 12.18
CA TYR A 20 -6.53 14.10 11.00
C TYR A 20 -7.26 14.93 9.94
N LYS A 21 -8.43 15.51 10.27
CA LYS A 21 -9.24 16.36 9.37
C LYS A 21 -9.61 15.69 8.03
N ALA A 22 -9.75 14.37 8.05
CA ALA A 22 -10.15 13.58 6.90
C ALA A 22 -11.67 13.36 6.82
N PHE A 23 -12.41 13.67 7.90
CA PHE A 23 -13.84 13.40 7.98
C PHE A 23 -14.68 14.32 7.08
N ASP A 24 -14.24 15.56 6.85
CA ASP A 24 -14.97 16.56 6.04
C ASP A 24 -15.26 16.12 4.60
N TYR A 25 -14.49 15.15 4.09
CA TYR A 25 -14.65 14.58 2.75
C TYR A 25 -14.88 13.05 2.78
N THR A 26 -15.24 12.49 3.94
CA THR A 26 -15.45 11.04 4.10
C THR A 26 -16.89 10.71 4.49
N ILE A 27 -17.50 9.75 3.79
CA ILE A 27 -18.82 9.21 4.15
C ILE A 27 -18.65 7.82 4.76
N VAL A 28 -19.22 7.62 5.95
CA VAL A 28 -19.21 6.32 6.64
C VAL A 28 -20.58 5.65 6.51
N VAL A 29 -20.64 4.61 5.68
CA VAL A 29 -21.77 3.65 5.68
C VAL A 29 -21.43 2.53 6.64
N ALA A 30 -22.26 2.33 7.66
CA ALA A 30 -22.03 1.36 8.73
C ALA A 30 -23.17 0.34 8.83
N ALA A 31 -22.81 -0.94 8.81
CA ALA A 31 -23.65 -2.05 9.25
C ALA A 31 -22.83 -2.89 10.24
N ASN A 32 -23.06 -2.65 11.53
CA ASN A 32 -22.29 -3.20 12.63
C ASN A 32 -22.61 -4.69 12.86
N ALA A 33 -21.78 -5.34 13.67
CA ALA A 33 -21.97 -6.75 14.06
C ALA A 33 -23.33 -7.04 14.73
N SER A 34 -23.91 -6.06 15.42
CA SER A 34 -25.23 -6.17 16.08
C SER A 34 -26.41 -5.96 15.13
N ASP A 35 -26.16 -5.41 13.94
CA ASP A 35 -27.23 -5.07 13.00
C ASP A 35 -27.72 -6.33 12.27
N PRO A 36 -28.98 -6.36 11.82
CA PRO A 36 -29.50 -7.48 11.04
C PRO A 36 -28.61 -7.82 9.85
N THR A 37 -28.48 -9.11 9.56
CA THR A 37 -27.66 -9.62 8.45
C THR A 37 -28.03 -9.01 7.09
N SER A 38 -29.30 -8.65 6.89
CA SER A 38 -29.77 -7.94 5.70
C SER A 38 -29.12 -6.56 5.52
N LEU A 39 -28.85 -5.83 6.61
CA LEU A 39 -28.15 -4.54 6.56
C LEU A 39 -26.67 -4.73 6.23
N GLN A 40 -26.03 -5.73 6.82
CA GLN A 40 -24.63 -6.07 6.48
C GLN A 40 -24.49 -6.46 5.00
N TYR A 41 -25.49 -7.16 4.45
CA TYR A 41 -25.56 -7.50 3.04
C TYR A 41 -25.75 -6.28 2.12
N ILE A 42 -26.60 -5.32 2.49
CA ILE A 42 -26.90 -4.18 1.60
C ILE A 42 -25.88 -3.03 1.69
N ALA A 43 -25.17 -2.92 2.80
CA ALA A 43 -24.26 -1.79 3.07
C ALA A 43 -23.21 -1.52 1.97
N PRO A 44 -22.53 -2.54 1.39
CA PRO A 44 -21.61 -2.30 0.29
C PRO A 44 -22.28 -1.68 -0.94
N TYR A 45 -23.47 -2.16 -1.30
CA TYR A 45 -24.25 -1.65 -2.43
C TYR A 45 -24.71 -0.22 -2.22
N ALA A 46 -25.13 0.13 -1.00
CA ALA A 46 -25.45 1.50 -0.63
C ALA A 46 -24.22 2.41 -0.70
N GLY A 47 -23.07 1.94 -0.22
CA GLY A 47 -21.81 2.67 -0.28
C GLY A 47 -21.38 2.99 -1.71
N VAL A 48 -21.42 2.02 -2.62
CA VAL A 48 -21.05 2.28 -4.02
C VAL A 48 -22.06 3.15 -4.74
N ALA A 49 -23.36 3.05 -4.44
CA ALA A 49 -24.37 3.95 -5.03
C ALA A 49 -24.14 5.42 -4.63
N ILE A 50 -23.72 5.68 -3.39
CA ILE A 50 -23.28 7.01 -2.95
C ILE A 50 -22.03 7.46 -3.74
N GLY A 51 -21.09 6.55 -3.98
CA GLY A 51 -19.90 6.84 -4.78
C GLY A 51 -20.23 7.16 -6.24
N GLU A 52 -21.12 6.39 -6.85
CA GLU A 52 -21.60 6.60 -8.23
C GLU A 52 -22.21 7.98 -8.42
N TYR A 53 -22.98 8.48 -7.44
CA TYR A 53 -23.47 9.85 -7.50
C TYR A 53 -22.34 10.87 -7.73
N PHE A 54 -21.22 10.78 -7.00
CA PHE A 54 -20.10 11.71 -7.20
C PHE A 54 -19.33 11.43 -8.49
N MET A 55 -19.20 10.16 -8.89
CA MET A 55 -18.58 9.77 -10.16
C MET A 55 -19.33 10.36 -11.36
N ASP A 56 -20.66 10.30 -11.34
CA ASP A 56 -21.53 10.85 -12.39
C ASP A 56 -21.47 12.38 -12.44
N GLN A 57 -21.08 13.04 -11.34
CA GLN A 57 -20.76 14.47 -11.30
C GLN A 57 -19.33 14.78 -11.77
N GLY A 58 -18.62 13.82 -12.37
CA GLY A 58 -17.25 13.97 -12.87
C GLY A 58 -16.18 14.02 -11.78
N ARG A 59 -16.48 13.57 -10.55
CA ARG A 59 -15.52 13.57 -9.44
C ARG A 59 -14.84 12.22 -9.30
N ASP A 60 -13.67 12.24 -8.66
CA ASP A 60 -12.94 11.03 -8.27
C ASP A 60 -13.32 10.62 -6.84
N VAL A 61 -13.61 9.34 -6.65
CA VAL A 61 -14.10 8.75 -5.39
C VAL A 61 -13.21 7.59 -4.98
N LEU A 62 -12.94 7.49 -3.69
CA LEU A 62 -12.32 6.30 -3.08
C LEU A 62 -13.35 5.61 -2.18
N ILE A 63 -13.57 4.31 -2.40
CA ILE A 63 -14.42 3.48 -1.54
C ILE A 63 -13.61 2.34 -0.92
N VAL A 64 -13.68 2.21 0.41
CA VAL A 64 -13.07 1.10 1.16
C VAL A 64 -14.18 0.19 1.68
N TYR A 65 -14.08 -1.11 1.42
CA TYR A 65 -15.01 -2.11 1.96
C TYR A 65 -14.33 -2.91 3.07
N ASP A 66 -14.73 -2.68 4.33
CA ASP A 66 -14.11 -3.25 5.54
C ASP A 66 -15.14 -4.08 6.34
N ASP A 67 -15.32 -5.38 6.06
CA ASP A 67 -14.64 -6.16 5.02
C ASP A 67 -15.60 -7.06 4.22
N LEU A 68 -15.16 -7.48 3.04
CA LEU A 68 -15.98 -8.31 2.14
C LEU A 68 -16.03 -9.79 2.57
N THR A 69 -15.15 -10.22 3.48
CA THR A 69 -15.28 -11.54 4.11
C THR A 69 -16.56 -11.60 4.95
N LYS A 70 -16.81 -10.59 5.80
CA LYS A 70 -18.05 -10.47 6.59
C LYS A 70 -19.27 -10.22 5.71
N HIS A 71 -19.12 -9.52 4.59
CA HIS A 71 -20.19 -9.38 3.59
C HIS A 71 -20.62 -10.74 3.02
N ALA A 72 -19.66 -11.59 2.65
CA ALA A 72 -19.94 -12.93 2.17
C ALA A 72 -20.59 -13.82 3.24
N TRP A 73 -20.18 -13.69 4.51
CA TRP A 73 -20.82 -14.39 5.64
C TRP A 73 -22.28 -14.00 5.81
N ALA A 74 -22.58 -12.71 5.69
CA ALA A 74 -23.94 -12.22 5.76
C ALA A 74 -24.81 -12.80 4.62
N TYR A 75 -24.29 -12.80 3.39
CA TYR A 75 -24.99 -13.38 2.26
C TYR A 75 -25.21 -14.89 2.38
N ARG A 76 -24.21 -15.60 2.91
CA ARG A 76 -24.30 -17.04 3.21
C ARG A 76 -25.43 -17.32 4.20
N GLN A 77 -25.49 -16.59 5.31
CA GLN A 77 -26.52 -16.77 6.32
C GLN A 77 -27.93 -16.51 5.75
N ILE A 78 -28.12 -15.43 4.99
CA ILE A 78 -29.40 -15.13 4.33
C ILE A 78 -29.78 -16.28 3.38
N SER A 79 -28.84 -16.74 2.55
CA SER A 79 -29.09 -17.78 1.56
C SER A 79 -29.49 -19.12 2.20
N LEU A 80 -28.82 -19.52 3.28
CA LEU A 80 -29.13 -20.74 4.03
C LEU A 80 -30.51 -20.66 4.71
N LEU A 81 -30.85 -19.51 5.31
CA LEU A 81 -32.17 -19.30 5.92
C LEU A 81 -33.30 -19.37 4.89
N MET A 82 -33.05 -18.90 3.66
CA MET A 82 -33.98 -19.04 2.54
C MET A 82 -33.95 -20.42 1.87
N ARG A 83 -33.20 -21.39 2.43
CA ARG A 83 -33.07 -22.76 1.90
C ARG A 83 -32.54 -22.82 0.46
N ARG A 84 -31.70 -21.87 0.06
CA ARG A 84 -30.97 -21.97 -1.20
C ARG A 84 -29.91 -23.08 -1.08
N PRO A 85 -29.65 -23.86 -2.15
CA PRO A 85 -28.58 -24.85 -2.14
C PRO A 85 -27.21 -24.21 -1.84
N SER A 86 -26.42 -24.87 -1.00
CA SER A 86 -25.06 -24.44 -0.63
C SER A 86 -23.99 -25.22 -1.40
N GLY A 87 -22.90 -24.57 -1.75
CA GLY A 87 -21.71 -25.17 -2.38
C GLY A 87 -20.50 -25.23 -1.44
N ARG A 88 -19.31 -24.96 -1.99
CA ARG A 88 -18.03 -24.95 -1.27
C ARG A 88 -18.09 -24.02 -0.05
N GLU A 89 -17.58 -24.48 1.09
CA GLU A 89 -17.57 -23.74 2.37
C GLU A 89 -18.96 -23.21 2.81
N ALA A 90 -20.03 -23.91 2.38
CA ALA A 90 -21.43 -23.59 2.60
C ALA A 90 -21.91 -22.24 1.99
N TYR A 91 -21.14 -21.60 1.12
CA TYR A 91 -21.59 -20.40 0.40
C TYR A 91 -22.60 -20.76 -0.70
N PRO A 92 -23.52 -19.83 -1.05
CA PRO A 92 -24.40 -20.02 -2.20
C PRO A 92 -23.59 -20.02 -3.51
N GLY A 93 -24.10 -20.68 -4.55
CA GLY A 93 -23.39 -20.84 -5.83
C GLY A 93 -23.10 -19.52 -6.57
N ASP A 94 -23.80 -18.44 -6.24
CA ASP A 94 -23.65 -17.10 -6.80
C ASP A 94 -22.84 -16.14 -5.92
N VAL A 95 -22.08 -16.66 -4.93
CA VAL A 95 -21.22 -15.82 -4.08
C VAL A 95 -20.13 -15.07 -4.87
N PHE A 96 -19.69 -15.59 -6.03
CA PHE A 96 -18.82 -14.85 -6.94
C PHE A 96 -19.54 -13.61 -7.49
N TYR A 97 -20.79 -13.79 -7.95
CA TYR A 97 -21.61 -12.72 -8.52
C TYR A 97 -21.93 -11.62 -7.50
N LEU A 98 -22.01 -11.97 -6.20
CA LEU A 98 -22.16 -11.01 -5.11
C LEU A 98 -21.10 -9.90 -5.17
N HIS A 99 -19.82 -10.28 -5.29
CA HIS A 99 -18.71 -9.34 -5.26
C HIS A 99 -18.35 -8.81 -6.65
N SER A 100 -18.51 -9.60 -7.72
CA SER A 100 -18.20 -9.10 -9.07
C SER A 100 -19.12 -7.94 -9.46
N ARG A 101 -20.44 -8.07 -9.29
CA ARG A 101 -21.38 -6.98 -9.57
C ARG A 101 -21.19 -5.75 -8.68
N LEU A 102 -20.52 -5.91 -7.54
CA LEU A 102 -20.19 -4.81 -6.63
C LEU A 102 -18.92 -4.09 -7.10
N LEU A 103 -17.85 -4.84 -7.37
CA LEU A 103 -16.52 -4.29 -7.66
C LEU A 103 -16.41 -3.80 -9.11
N GLU A 104 -17.11 -4.41 -10.06
CA GLU A 104 -17.17 -3.93 -11.46
C GLU A 104 -17.87 -2.57 -11.61
N ARG A 105 -18.53 -2.07 -10.56
CA ARG A 105 -19.06 -0.70 -10.52
C ARG A 105 -17.98 0.35 -10.23
N ALA A 106 -16.79 -0.08 -9.79
CA ALA A 106 -15.64 0.79 -9.62
C ALA A 106 -14.91 0.93 -10.97
N CYS A 107 -15.09 2.06 -11.65
CA CYS A 107 -14.50 2.30 -12.96
C CYS A 107 -14.05 3.75 -13.15
N LYS A 108 -13.39 4.02 -14.28
CA LYS A 108 -13.08 5.38 -14.75
C LYS A 108 -13.89 5.67 -16.00
N LEU A 109 -14.77 6.67 -15.92
CA LEU A 109 -15.60 7.07 -17.04
C LEU A 109 -14.77 7.75 -18.13
N SER A 110 -15.23 7.64 -19.37
CA SER A 110 -14.67 8.41 -20.48
C SER A 110 -14.94 9.91 -20.28
N LYS A 111 -14.21 10.77 -21.00
CA LYS A 111 -14.46 12.22 -20.97
C LYS A 111 -15.89 12.58 -21.42
N GLU A 112 -16.45 11.81 -22.35
CA GLU A 112 -17.82 11.98 -22.85
C GLU A 112 -18.87 11.67 -21.77
N CYS A 113 -18.57 10.74 -20.87
CA CYS A 113 -19.40 10.39 -19.73
C CYS A 113 -19.05 11.18 -18.45
N GLY A 114 -18.41 12.36 -18.57
CA GLY A 114 -18.09 13.23 -17.43
C GLY A 114 -16.72 12.99 -16.76
N GLY A 115 -16.04 11.88 -17.07
CA GLY A 115 -14.65 11.64 -16.70
C GLY A 115 -14.38 11.31 -15.22
N GLY A 116 -15.41 11.15 -14.40
CA GLY A 116 -15.28 10.77 -12.98
C GLY A 116 -14.77 9.34 -12.81
N SER A 117 -14.38 9.00 -11.58
CA SER A 117 -13.92 7.63 -11.27
C SER A 117 -14.29 7.17 -9.87
N ILE A 118 -14.40 5.85 -9.69
CA ILE A 118 -14.44 5.18 -8.40
C ILE A 118 -13.25 4.24 -8.32
N THR A 119 -12.42 4.43 -7.30
CA THR A 119 -11.36 3.50 -6.91
C THR A 119 -11.85 2.68 -5.72
N ALA A 120 -11.88 1.35 -5.86
CA ALA A 120 -12.29 0.45 -4.78
C ALA A 120 -11.09 -0.22 -4.10
N LEU A 121 -11.04 -0.16 -2.77
CA LEU A 121 -10.12 -0.91 -1.92
C LEU A 121 -10.91 -1.91 -1.07
N PRO A 122 -11.22 -3.11 -1.61
CA PRO A 122 -11.85 -4.16 -0.83
C PRO A 122 -10.85 -4.80 0.14
N ILE A 123 -11.27 -4.97 1.39
CA ILE A 123 -10.52 -5.73 2.40
C ILE A 123 -11.09 -7.14 2.47
N ILE A 124 -10.18 -8.11 2.49
CA ILE A 124 -10.47 -9.52 2.71
C ILE A 124 -9.64 -10.02 3.87
N GLU A 125 -10.32 -10.61 4.86
CA GLU A 125 -9.69 -11.32 5.96
C GLU A 125 -9.42 -12.77 5.51
N THR A 126 -8.15 -13.16 5.44
CA THR A 126 -7.72 -14.55 5.25
C THR A 126 -7.60 -15.27 6.59
N GLN A 127 -7.87 -16.57 6.60
CA GLN A 127 -7.71 -17.40 7.80
C GLN A 127 -6.36 -18.10 7.72
N ALA A 128 -5.53 -17.97 8.77
CA ALA A 128 -4.18 -18.56 8.83
C ALA A 128 -3.28 -18.24 7.61
N GLY A 129 -3.50 -17.09 6.96
CA GLY A 129 -2.74 -16.69 5.76
C GLY A 129 -3.12 -17.42 4.46
N ASP A 130 -4.18 -18.24 4.47
CA ASP A 130 -4.60 -18.98 3.28
C ASP A 130 -5.29 -18.08 2.23
N VAL A 131 -4.55 -17.79 1.15
CA VAL A 131 -5.03 -17.06 -0.03
C VAL A 131 -5.81 -17.92 -1.02
N SER A 132 -5.75 -19.24 -0.88
CA SER A 132 -6.41 -20.22 -1.76
C SER A 132 -7.83 -20.59 -1.30
N ALA A 133 -8.24 -20.05 -0.16
CA ALA A 133 -9.61 -20.13 0.34
C ALA A 133 -10.60 -19.53 -0.67
N TYR A 134 -11.87 -19.94 -0.57
CA TYR A 134 -12.84 -19.69 -1.64
C TYR A 134 -13.10 -18.21 -1.89
N ILE A 135 -13.34 -17.41 -0.84
CA ILE A 135 -13.62 -15.97 -0.98
C ILE A 135 -12.39 -15.16 -1.41
N PRO A 136 -11.19 -15.34 -0.80
CA PRO A 136 -9.97 -14.68 -1.28
C PRO A 136 -9.70 -14.95 -2.77
N THR A 137 -9.77 -16.20 -3.21
CA THR A 137 -9.55 -16.56 -4.63
C THR A 137 -10.53 -15.84 -5.56
N ASN A 138 -11.81 -15.79 -5.20
CA ASN A 138 -12.82 -15.08 -5.99
C ASN A 138 -12.49 -13.58 -6.12
N VAL A 139 -12.19 -12.91 -5.00
CA VAL A 139 -11.95 -11.47 -5.02
C VAL A 139 -10.64 -11.13 -5.74
N ILE A 140 -9.57 -11.91 -5.56
CA ILE A 140 -8.32 -11.76 -6.32
C ILE A 140 -8.58 -11.83 -7.82
N SER A 141 -9.46 -12.73 -8.27
CA SER A 141 -9.77 -12.86 -9.70
C SER A 141 -10.54 -11.67 -10.27
N ILE A 142 -11.35 -11.00 -9.43
CA ILE A 142 -12.11 -9.80 -9.80
C ILE A 142 -11.20 -8.56 -9.80
N THR A 143 -10.50 -8.29 -8.69
CA THR A 143 -9.75 -7.04 -8.46
C THR A 143 -8.53 -6.88 -9.35
N ASP A 144 -8.19 -5.63 -9.70
CA ASP A 144 -7.03 -5.28 -10.52
C ASP A 144 -5.65 -5.48 -9.89
N GLY A 145 -5.60 -6.10 -8.74
CA GLY A 145 -4.39 -6.36 -7.99
C GLY A 145 -4.70 -6.61 -6.53
N GLN A 146 -3.67 -6.95 -5.78
CA GLN A 146 -3.77 -7.21 -4.36
C GLN A 146 -2.55 -6.68 -3.63
N ILE A 147 -2.80 -6.18 -2.42
CA ILE A 147 -1.76 -5.90 -1.43
C ILE A 147 -1.93 -6.96 -0.35
N PHE A 148 -1.01 -7.92 -0.32
CA PHE A 148 -1.06 -9.02 0.64
C PHE A 148 -0.23 -8.67 1.88
N LEU A 149 -0.86 -8.76 3.05
CA LEU A 149 -0.24 -8.46 4.34
C LEU A 149 0.02 -9.74 5.12
N GLU A 150 1.25 -9.91 5.63
CA GLU A 150 1.66 -11.12 6.36
C GLU A 150 2.01 -10.81 7.81
N SER A 151 1.55 -11.68 8.72
CA SER A 151 1.83 -11.56 10.15
C SER A 151 3.33 -11.67 10.45
N ASP A 152 4.04 -12.58 9.79
CA ASP A 152 5.47 -12.81 10.03
C ASP A 152 6.31 -11.57 9.68
N LEU A 153 5.99 -10.91 8.56
CA LEU A 153 6.60 -9.63 8.20
C LEU A 153 6.31 -8.55 9.25
N PHE A 154 5.07 -8.48 9.74
CA PHE A 154 4.68 -7.50 10.76
C PHE A 154 5.44 -7.68 12.08
N TYR A 155 5.64 -8.92 12.53
CA TYR A 155 6.37 -9.26 13.74
C TYR A 155 7.88 -9.14 13.58
N ALA A 156 8.41 -9.37 12.38
CA ALA A 156 9.80 -9.08 12.01
C ALA A 156 10.11 -7.57 11.90
N GLY A 157 9.12 -6.71 12.11
CA GLY A 157 9.29 -5.25 12.09
C GLY A 157 9.13 -4.61 10.72
N GLN A 158 8.74 -5.36 9.68
CA GLN A 158 8.35 -4.80 8.39
C GLN A 158 6.92 -4.26 8.47
N ARG A 159 6.79 -2.94 8.51
CA ARG A 159 5.50 -2.25 8.64
C ARG A 159 5.51 -1.06 7.67
N PRO A 160 4.59 -0.99 6.69
CA PRO A 160 3.50 -1.91 6.41
C PRO A 160 3.99 -3.30 5.97
N ALA A 161 3.29 -4.35 6.41
CA ALA A 161 3.71 -5.74 6.28
C ALA A 161 3.39 -6.34 4.89
N VAL A 162 3.67 -5.58 3.83
CA VAL A 162 3.35 -5.95 2.45
C VAL A 162 4.32 -7.03 1.99
N ASN A 163 3.79 -8.13 1.46
CA ASN A 163 4.58 -9.14 0.75
C ASN A 163 4.72 -8.74 -0.73
N PRO A 164 5.86 -8.20 -1.20
CA PRO A 164 6.06 -7.80 -2.60
C PRO A 164 6.05 -8.95 -3.61
N GLY A 165 6.21 -10.20 -3.18
CA GLY A 165 6.21 -11.37 -4.07
C GLY A 165 4.81 -11.78 -4.51
N ILE A 166 3.84 -11.72 -3.59
CA ILE A 166 2.43 -12.08 -3.84
C ILE A 166 1.60 -10.85 -4.24
N SER A 167 2.01 -9.66 -3.80
CA SER A 167 1.31 -8.42 -4.13
C SER A 167 1.58 -8.00 -5.56
N VAL A 168 0.53 -7.55 -6.26
CA VAL A 168 0.63 -7.15 -7.66
C VAL A 168 -0.40 -6.08 -7.98
N SER A 169 -0.11 -5.27 -8.99
CA SER A 169 -1.08 -4.40 -9.67
C SER A 169 -1.04 -4.73 -11.15
N ARG A 170 -2.19 -5.13 -11.71
CA ARG A 170 -2.39 -5.43 -13.15
C ARG A 170 -2.35 -4.15 -13.99
N VAL A 171 -2.71 -3.00 -13.42
CA VAL A 171 -2.57 -1.67 -14.05
C VAL A 171 -1.10 -1.26 -14.13
N GLY A 172 -0.31 -1.60 -13.12
CA GLY A 172 1.14 -1.42 -13.11
C GLY A 172 1.57 0.04 -13.29
N GLY A 173 2.63 0.26 -14.07
CA GLY A 173 3.24 1.58 -14.24
C GLY A 173 2.37 2.62 -14.97
N ALA A 174 1.20 2.26 -15.48
CA ALA A 174 0.24 3.22 -16.06
C ALA A 174 -0.39 4.12 -14.98
N ALA A 175 -0.46 3.66 -13.73
CA ALA A 175 -0.94 4.43 -12.59
C ALA A 175 0.15 5.30 -11.94
N GLN A 176 1.37 5.30 -12.46
CA GLN A 176 2.52 6.01 -11.89
C GLN A 176 2.88 7.24 -12.71
N ILE A 177 3.30 8.31 -12.03
CA ILE A 177 4.02 9.41 -12.70
C ILE A 177 5.36 8.91 -13.23
N LYS A 178 5.89 9.56 -14.27
CA LYS A 178 7.15 9.13 -14.91
C LYS A 178 8.32 9.05 -13.92
N ALA A 179 8.40 9.99 -12.97
CA ALA A 179 9.40 9.99 -11.91
C ALA A 179 9.37 8.72 -11.07
N MET A 180 8.18 8.33 -10.58
CA MET A 180 8.00 7.11 -9.80
C MET A 180 8.31 5.85 -10.63
N LYS A 181 7.87 5.82 -11.89
CA LYS A 181 8.15 4.69 -12.79
C LYS A 181 9.65 4.45 -13.00
N LYS A 182 10.46 5.53 -13.07
CA LYS A 182 11.93 5.45 -13.24
C LYS A 182 12.61 4.80 -12.02
N VAL A 183 12.12 5.06 -10.80
CA VAL A 183 12.72 4.54 -9.56
C VAL A 183 12.13 3.17 -9.15
N ALA A 184 10.81 3.00 -9.25
CA ALA A 184 10.12 1.79 -8.78
C ALA A 184 10.42 0.52 -9.59
N GLY A 185 10.79 0.66 -10.87
CA GLY A 185 11.15 -0.48 -11.72
C GLY A 185 12.33 -1.29 -11.18
N LYS A 186 13.33 -0.61 -10.60
CA LYS A 186 14.51 -1.26 -9.99
C LYS A 186 14.15 -1.97 -8.68
N ILE A 187 13.34 -1.32 -7.83
CA ILE A 187 12.92 -1.84 -6.52
C ILE A 187 12.32 -3.24 -6.64
N ARG A 188 11.41 -3.47 -7.59
CA ARG A 188 10.75 -4.77 -7.73
C ARG A 188 11.75 -5.89 -8.02
N LEU A 189 12.75 -5.62 -8.86
CA LEU A 189 13.80 -6.57 -9.19
C LEU A 189 14.70 -6.82 -7.98
N ASP A 190 15.13 -5.74 -7.31
CA ASP A 190 15.99 -5.82 -6.13
C ASP A 190 15.32 -6.60 -4.99
N LEU A 191 14.03 -6.37 -4.72
CA LEU A 191 13.27 -7.10 -3.67
C LEU A 191 13.02 -8.57 -4.02
N ALA A 192 12.80 -8.88 -5.29
CA ALA A 192 12.62 -10.27 -5.73
C ALA A 192 13.92 -11.06 -5.56
N GLN A 193 15.04 -10.51 -6.04
CA GLN A 193 16.37 -11.11 -5.88
C GLN A 193 16.76 -11.22 -4.41
N TYR A 194 16.51 -10.16 -3.62
CA TYR A 194 16.78 -10.17 -2.18
C TYR A 194 16.10 -11.33 -1.47
N ARG A 195 14.83 -11.59 -1.77
CA ARG A 195 14.08 -12.67 -1.11
C ARG A 195 14.58 -14.05 -1.48
N GLU A 196 14.90 -14.27 -2.76
CA GLU A 196 15.49 -15.53 -3.20
C GLU A 196 16.84 -15.74 -2.48
N LEU A 197 17.73 -14.75 -2.54
CA LEU A 197 19.07 -14.84 -1.98
C LEU A 197 19.10 -14.88 -0.44
N ALA A 198 18.20 -14.16 0.25
CA ALA A 198 18.14 -14.15 1.71
C ALA A 198 17.78 -15.53 2.27
N ALA A 199 16.96 -16.31 1.56
CA ALA A 199 16.67 -17.69 1.95
C ALA A 199 17.91 -18.59 1.82
N PHE A 200 18.71 -18.42 0.76
CA PHE A 200 19.96 -19.18 0.55
C PHE A 200 21.08 -18.76 1.52
N ALA A 201 21.17 -17.47 1.82
CA ALA A 201 22.18 -16.89 2.71
C ALA A 201 22.09 -17.42 4.15
N GLN A 202 20.93 -17.91 4.58
CA GLN A 202 20.77 -18.57 5.89
C GLN A 202 21.54 -19.90 5.99
N PHE A 203 21.91 -20.50 4.85
CA PHE A 203 22.54 -21.82 4.78
C PHE A 203 23.97 -21.81 4.23
N SER A 204 24.48 -20.67 3.75
CA SER A 204 25.83 -20.54 3.20
C SER A 204 26.67 -19.56 4.01
N THR A 205 27.88 -19.98 4.40
CA THR A 205 28.85 -19.12 5.09
C THR A 205 29.72 -18.31 4.13
N ASP A 206 29.90 -18.79 2.89
CA ASP A 206 30.63 -18.09 1.84
C ASP A 206 29.66 -17.66 0.75
N LEU A 207 29.41 -16.36 0.69
CA LEU A 207 28.69 -15.70 -0.39
C LEU A 207 29.72 -14.93 -1.23
N ASP A 208 29.63 -15.04 -2.55
CA ASP A 208 30.47 -14.23 -3.42
C ASP A 208 30.16 -12.73 -3.22
N PRO A 209 31.12 -11.82 -3.50
CA PRO A 209 30.94 -10.40 -3.25
C PRO A 209 29.73 -9.77 -3.96
N ALA A 210 29.34 -10.27 -5.13
CA ALA A 210 28.21 -9.74 -5.87
C ALA A 210 26.88 -10.12 -5.22
N THR A 211 26.74 -11.39 -4.80
CA THR A 211 25.58 -11.87 -4.03
C THR A 211 25.45 -11.12 -2.70
N LYS A 212 26.56 -10.91 -1.99
CA LYS A 212 26.55 -10.13 -0.75
C LYS A 212 26.06 -8.70 -0.97
N ALA A 213 26.59 -8.01 -2.00
CA ALA A 213 26.16 -6.65 -2.32
C ALA A 213 24.68 -6.55 -2.69
N GLN A 214 24.12 -7.58 -3.36
CA GLN A 214 22.69 -7.65 -3.67
C GLN A 214 21.84 -7.83 -2.42
N ILE A 215 22.27 -8.72 -1.50
CA ILE A 215 21.58 -8.92 -0.22
C ILE A 215 21.60 -7.64 0.61
N ASP A 216 22.76 -7.00 0.71
CA ASP A 216 22.92 -5.76 1.46
C ASP A 216 22.01 -4.67 0.86
N ARG A 217 22.01 -4.47 -0.46
CA ARG A 217 21.12 -3.49 -1.10
C ARG A 217 19.64 -3.80 -0.85
N GLY A 218 19.25 -5.06 -0.98
CA GLY A 218 17.88 -5.50 -0.71
C GLY A 218 17.43 -5.23 0.72
N ALA A 219 18.31 -5.41 1.70
CA ALA A 219 18.04 -5.06 3.10
C ALA A 219 17.84 -3.55 3.29
N HIS A 220 18.66 -2.71 2.67
CA HIS A 220 18.51 -1.25 2.72
C HIS A 220 17.21 -0.78 2.08
N VAL A 221 16.87 -1.32 0.90
CA VAL A 221 15.60 -1.03 0.24
C VAL A 221 14.42 -1.47 1.10
N THR A 222 14.50 -2.64 1.73
CA THR A 222 13.45 -3.14 2.64
C THR A 222 13.26 -2.22 3.85
N GLU A 223 14.35 -1.69 4.41
CA GLU A 223 14.31 -0.73 5.52
C GLU A 223 13.65 0.59 5.13
N ILE A 224 13.97 1.14 3.95
CA ILE A 224 13.34 2.37 3.42
C ILE A 224 11.84 2.20 3.17
N LEU A 225 11.37 0.97 2.88
CA LEU A 225 9.95 0.70 2.69
C LEU A 225 9.16 0.57 4.01
N LYS A 226 9.81 0.72 5.17
CA LYS A 226 9.12 0.80 6.45
C LYS A 226 8.57 2.20 6.67
N GLN A 227 7.32 2.28 7.10
CA GLN A 227 6.62 3.54 7.29
C GLN A 227 5.68 3.45 8.51
N ASP A 228 5.73 4.48 9.36
CA ASP A 228 4.84 4.59 10.51
C ASP A 228 3.39 4.88 10.08
N GLN A 229 2.45 4.45 10.91
CA GLN A 229 1.04 4.78 10.73
C GLN A 229 0.80 6.29 10.83
N TYR A 230 -0.15 6.78 10.03
CA TYR A 230 -0.58 8.19 9.97
C TYR A 230 0.49 9.19 9.52
N LYS A 231 1.58 8.71 8.90
CA LYS A 231 2.59 9.56 8.25
C LYS A 231 2.62 9.32 6.74
N PRO A 232 1.54 9.59 5.98
CA PRO A 232 1.56 9.45 4.53
C PRO A 232 2.63 10.39 3.93
N MET A 233 3.32 9.93 2.90
CA MET A 233 4.42 10.66 2.28
C MET A 233 3.96 11.27 0.94
N PRO A 234 4.27 12.54 0.65
CA PRO A 234 4.07 13.11 -0.69
C PRO A 234 4.91 12.38 -1.74
N VAL A 235 4.37 12.22 -2.95
CA VAL A 235 5.02 11.45 -4.03
C VAL A 235 6.41 11.98 -4.40
N GLU A 236 6.65 13.29 -4.31
CA GLU A 236 7.95 13.90 -4.55
C GLU A 236 9.02 13.45 -3.55
N GLU A 237 8.64 13.20 -2.30
CA GLU A 237 9.53 12.71 -1.25
C GLU A 237 9.79 11.22 -1.43
N GLU A 238 8.74 10.44 -1.73
CA GLU A 238 8.87 9.00 -2.04
C GLU A 238 9.84 8.80 -3.21
N VAL A 239 9.67 9.55 -4.29
CA VAL A 239 10.57 9.50 -5.45
C VAL A 239 12.02 9.78 -5.05
N ALA A 240 12.26 10.80 -4.22
CA ALA A 240 13.60 11.18 -3.81
C ALA A 240 14.28 10.07 -2.99
N ILE A 241 13.61 9.54 -1.97
CA ILE A 241 14.21 8.51 -1.11
C ILE A 241 14.37 7.16 -1.83
N LEU A 242 13.40 6.80 -2.68
CA LEU A 242 13.49 5.59 -3.50
C LEU A 242 14.60 5.70 -4.54
N TRP A 243 14.84 6.89 -5.10
CA TRP A 243 16.00 7.11 -5.97
C TRP A 243 17.32 6.91 -5.22
N VAL A 244 17.42 7.39 -3.97
CA VAL A 244 18.61 7.19 -3.13
C VAL A 244 18.87 5.70 -2.89
N ALA A 245 17.85 4.94 -2.49
CA ALA A 245 17.96 3.51 -2.23
C ALA A 245 18.35 2.71 -3.48
N THR A 246 17.69 2.96 -4.61
CA THR A 246 17.88 2.19 -5.86
C THR A 246 19.17 2.50 -6.61
N ASN A 247 19.89 3.58 -6.26
CA ASN A 247 21.19 3.92 -6.84
C ASN A 247 22.36 3.62 -5.89
N GLY A 248 22.12 2.89 -4.79
CA GLY A 248 23.17 2.37 -3.92
C GLY A 248 23.80 3.43 -2.99
N TYR A 249 23.15 4.58 -2.81
CA TYR A 249 23.67 5.62 -1.92
C TYR A 249 23.56 5.24 -0.43
N LEU A 250 22.87 4.15 -0.10
CA LEU A 250 22.75 3.63 1.26
C LEU A 250 23.68 2.44 1.54
N ASP A 251 24.30 1.84 0.52
CA ASP A 251 24.96 0.52 0.60
C ASP A 251 26.13 0.45 1.61
N ASP A 252 26.71 1.59 1.96
CA ASP A 252 27.85 1.74 2.87
C ASP A 252 27.44 2.34 4.25
N LEU A 253 26.15 2.36 4.55
CA LEU A 253 25.60 2.72 5.85
C LEU A 253 25.21 1.46 6.63
N PRO A 254 25.41 1.42 7.95
CA PRO A 254 24.79 0.39 8.78
C PRO A 254 23.26 0.47 8.70
N LEU A 255 22.57 -0.68 8.58
CA LEU A 255 21.10 -0.75 8.49
C LEU A 255 20.37 0.04 9.59
N ARG A 256 20.90 0.03 10.81
CA ARG A 256 20.34 0.78 11.95
C ARG A 256 20.24 2.30 11.73
N LEU A 257 21.06 2.86 10.84
CA LEU A 257 21.11 4.29 10.55
C LEU A 257 20.25 4.69 9.35
N VAL A 258 19.72 3.74 8.57
CA VAL A 258 19.00 4.01 7.32
C VAL A 258 17.76 4.85 7.56
N ARG A 259 16.98 4.54 8.61
CA ARG A 259 15.80 5.31 8.97
C ARG A 259 16.14 6.74 9.41
N GLN A 260 17.20 6.90 10.21
CA GLN A 260 17.66 8.23 10.61
C GLN A 260 18.18 9.03 9.42
N PHE A 261 18.85 8.36 8.47
CA PHE A 261 19.31 8.96 7.22
C PHE A 261 18.13 9.45 6.38
N GLU A 262 17.09 8.62 6.19
CA GLU A 262 15.87 8.99 5.48
C GLU A 262 15.23 10.23 6.10
N GLU A 263 14.94 10.20 7.41
CA GLU A 263 14.27 11.30 8.11
C GLU A 263 15.07 12.60 7.99
N SER A 264 16.40 12.51 8.16
CA SER A 264 17.29 13.67 8.12
C SER A 264 17.49 14.22 6.71
N LEU A 265 17.64 13.36 5.71
CA LEU A 265 17.74 13.77 4.30
C LEU A 265 16.43 14.43 3.85
N LEU A 266 15.28 13.83 4.15
CA LEU A 266 13.99 14.42 3.80
C LEU A 266 13.79 15.77 4.51
N ALA A 267 14.22 15.92 5.75
CA ALA A 267 14.21 17.21 6.45
C ALA A 267 15.11 18.25 5.75
N GLU A 268 16.30 17.85 5.27
CA GLU A 268 17.19 18.71 4.50
C GLU A 268 16.54 19.17 3.18
N LEU A 269 15.95 18.22 2.44
CA LEU A 269 15.31 18.48 1.16
C LEU A 269 14.05 19.35 1.27
N LYS A 270 13.40 19.37 2.44
CA LYS A 270 12.21 20.20 2.73
C LYS A 270 12.54 21.62 3.19
N ARG A 271 13.81 21.97 3.41
CA ARG A 271 14.16 23.32 3.88
C ARG A 271 13.62 24.39 2.91
N PRO A 272 13.12 25.56 3.39
CA PRO A 272 12.41 26.54 2.56
C PRO A 272 13.17 27.08 1.35
N LYS A 273 14.50 26.94 1.30
CA LYS A 273 15.33 27.39 0.18
C LYS A 273 15.56 26.31 -0.89
N GLN A 274 15.05 25.10 -0.67
CA GLN A 274 15.18 23.98 -1.60
C GLN A 274 14.02 23.97 -2.59
N LYS A 275 14.33 23.84 -3.88
CA LYS A 275 13.32 23.74 -4.96
C LYS A 275 13.16 22.34 -5.52
N LEU A 276 14.01 21.40 -5.13
CA LEU A 276 14.11 20.09 -5.76
C LEU A 276 12.80 19.29 -5.68
N LEU A 277 12.17 19.22 -4.50
CA LEU A 277 10.91 18.49 -4.31
C LEU A 277 9.76 19.13 -5.10
N SER A 278 9.68 20.47 -5.14
CA SER A 278 8.70 21.18 -5.98
C SER A 278 8.92 20.92 -7.46
N GLU A 279 10.16 20.87 -7.92
CA GLU A 279 10.45 20.58 -9.33
C GLU A 279 10.06 19.15 -9.72
N ILE A 280 10.29 18.17 -8.84
CA ILE A 280 9.84 16.78 -9.06
C ILE A 280 8.31 16.73 -9.15
N LYS A 281 7.61 17.43 -8.25
CA LYS A 281 6.15 17.48 -8.22
C LYS A 281 5.56 18.10 -9.49
N GLU A 282 6.12 19.21 -9.95
CA GLU A 282 5.65 19.94 -11.12
C GLU A 282 5.95 19.21 -12.43
N LYS A 283 7.21 18.78 -12.61
CA LYS A 283 7.65 18.12 -13.85
C LYS A 283 7.16 16.67 -13.94
N LYS A 284 6.84 16.04 -12.80
CA LYS A 284 6.42 14.62 -12.70
C LYS A 284 7.43 13.63 -13.29
N GLU A 285 8.68 14.07 -13.49
CA GLU A 285 9.76 13.37 -14.18
C GLU A 285 11.12 13.76 -13.57
N ILE A 286 12.03 12.79 -13.43
CA ILE A 286 13.42 13.05 -13.02
C ILE A 286 14.24 13.35 -14.28
N THR A 287 14.35 14.63 -14.62
CA THR A 287 15.20 15.11 -15.72
C THR A 287 16.68 15.01 -15.35
N ALA A 288 17.59 15.12 -16.33
CA ALA A 288 19.03 15.09 -16.08
C ALA A 288 19.50 16.20 -15.11
N ALA A 289 18.85 17.37 -15.15
CA ALA A 289 19.13 18.47 -14.22
C ALA A 289 18.71 18.11 -12.78
N ILE A 290 17.50 17.57 -12.59
CA ILE A 290 17.02 17.10 -11.28
C ILE A 290 17.91 15.99 -10.75
N GLU A 291 18.28 15.03 -11.61
CA GLU A 291 19.12 13.90 -11.23
C GLU A 291 20.51 14.34 -10.76
N LYS A 292 21.11 15.31 -11.44
CA LYS A 292 22.37 15.92 -11.03
C LYS A 292 22.24 16.63 -9.69
N GLU A 293 21.22 17.47 -9.52
CA GLU A 293 21.01 18.20 -8.27
C GLU A 293 20.73 17.25 -7.09
N LEU A 294 19.92 16.21 -7.32
CA LEU A 294 19.63 15.18 -6.32
C LEU A 294 20.90 14.44 -5.92
N ARG A 295 21.73 14.05 -6.90
CA ARG A 295 23.05 13.43 -6.64
C ARG A 295 23.95 14.32 -5.81
N ASP A 296 24.13 15.58 -6.21
CA ASP A 296 25.05 16.51 -5.54
C ASP A 296 24.62 16.75 -4.08
N LYS A 297 23.30 16.91 -3.84
CA LYS A 297 22.76 17.07 -2.49
C LYS A 297 22.88 15.81 -1.64
N VAL A 298 22.59 14.64 -2.20
CA VAL A 298 22.66 13.36 -1.48
C VAL A 298 24.11 13.06 -1.10
N LEU A 299 25.07 13.28 -2.00
CA LEU A 299 26.48 13.07 -1.71
C LEU A 299 26.99 14.03 -0.62
N GLY A 300 26.71 15.33 -0.76
CA GLY A 300 27.10 16.31 0.26
C GLY A 300 26.47 16.00 1.62
N PHE A 301 25.17 15.71 1.65
CA PHE A 301 24.47 15.34 2.88
C PHE A 301 25.03 14.05 3.50
N LYS A 302 25.31 13.04 2.68
CA LYS A 302 25.82 11.74 3.16
C LYS A 302 27.21 11.86 3.79
N GLU A 303 28.09 12.69 3.23
CA GLU A 303 29.39 12.95 3.84
C GLU A 303 29.26 13.59 5.22
N ASP A 304 28.39 14.60 5.34
CA ASP A 304 28.14 15.29 6.60
C ASP A 304 27.46 14.36 7.62
N PHE A 305 26.47 13.58 7.17
CA PHE A 305 25.81 12.56 7.97
C PHE A 305 26.85 11.59 8.54
N LYS A 306 27.72 11.01 7.70
CA LYS A 306 28.76 10.08 8.15
C LYS A 306 29.73 10.68 9.17
N LYS A 307 30.12 11.94 9.01
CA LYS A 307 30.98 12.64 9.98
C LYS A 307 30.30 12.78 11.34
N MET A 308 29.00 13.09 11.37
CA MET A 308 28.23 13.18 12.62
C MET A 308 28.23 11.85 13.38
N PHE A 309 28.01 10.72 12.70
CA PHE A 309 28.02 9.40 13.37
C PHE A 309 29.41 8.92 13.78
N ALA A 310 30.45 9.22 13.00
CA ALA A 310 31.82 8.90 13.40
C ALA A 310 32.16 9.60 14.73
N ALA A 311 31.79 10.87 14.88
CA ALA A 311 32.00 11.63 16.11
C ALA A 311 31.17 11.10 17.30
N GLU A 312 29.93 10.66 17.09
CA GLU A 312 29.11 10.06 18.16
C GLU A 312 29.68 8.71 18.64
N THR A 313 30.26 7.92 17.74
CA THR A 313 30.82 6.59 18.07
C THR A 313 32.16 6.68 18.82
N GLU A 314 32.91 7.78 18.67
CA GLU A 314 34.14 8.03 19.43
C GLU A 314 33.88 8.63 20.83
N SER A 315 32.67 9.11 21.09
CA SER A 315 32.27 9.75 22.36
C SER A 315 31.63 8.82 23.39
N HIS A 316 31.45 7.54 23.04
CA HIS A 316 30.89 6.46 23.87
C HIS A 316 31.88 5.30 23.99
#